data_AF-A0A957GF68-F1
#
_entry.id   AF-A0A957GF68-F1
#
_cell.length_a   1.000
_cell.length_b   1.000
_cell.length_c   1.000
_cell.angle_alpha   90.00
_cell.angle_beta   90.00
_cell.angle_gamma   90.00
#
_symmetry.space_group_name_H-M   'P 1'
#
loop_
_entity.id
_entity.type
_entity.pdbx_description
1 polymer ?
#
loop_
_entity_poly.entity_id
_entity_poly.type
_entity_poly.pdbx_seq_one_letter_code
_entity_poly.pdbx_strand_id
1 'polypeptide(L)'
;ASGGILMDVEHNKILLRGLSMPHSPRLYADRLWLLESGEGSLSWVDLPKRRWHHVAKLPGFTRGVDFIGPLAFIGLSQVRESATFSGIPIVDRLKPEERTCGVWVVNIQTGQTVGFLRFEEGVQEIFAVQVLRNARFPEMLEFGDPRLSNSYVLPDEALADVAPALTQTHQPFNNGESSSGYVS
;
A
#
# COMPACT_ATOMS: atom_id res chain seq x y z
N ALA A 1 1.84 -23.35 4.41
CA ALA A 1 0.80 -22.31 4.53
C ALA A 1 -0.07 -22.21 3.27
N SER A 2 -1.23 -22.89 3.22
CA SER A 2 -2.11 -22.92 2.01
C SER A 2 -3.61 -22.88 2.34
N GLY A 3 -3.98 -22.49 3.56
CA GLY A 3 -5.37 -22.48 4.01
C GLY A 3 -6.20 -21.27 3.56
N GLY A 4 -5.58 -20.28 2.89
CA GLY A 4 -6.22 -19.02 2.53
C GLY A 4 -7.24 -19.15 1.40
N ILE A 5 -8.23 -18.27 1.43
CA ILE A 5 -9.29 -18.17 0.43
C ILE A 5 -9.47 -16.72 -0.04
N LEU A 6 -10.00 -16.57 -1.25
CA LEU A 6 -10.58 -15.32 -1.75
C LEU A 6 -12.07 -15.57 -1.95
N MET A 7 -12.92 -14.67 -1.48
CA MET A 7 -14.36 -14.87 -1.41
C MET A 7 -15.12 -13.64 -1.91
N ASP A 8 -16.17 -13.90 -2.66
CA ASP A 8 -17.25 -12.97 -2.94
C ASP A 8 -18.22 -13.02 -1.76
N VAL A 9 -18.29 -11.92 -1.01
CA VAL A 9 -19.07 -11.81 0.22
C VAL A 9 -20.56 -11.70 -0.08
N GLU A 10 -20.93 -10.91 -1.10
CA GLU A 10 -22.33 -10.66 -1.45
C GLU A 10 -23.03 -11.97 -1.85
N HIS A 11 -22.35 -12.79 -2.66
CA HIS A 11 -22.91 -14.06 -3.13
C HIS A 11 -22.53 -15.25 -2.26
N ASN A 12 -21.78 -15.04 -1.17
CA ASN A 12 -21.27 -16.10 -0.29
C ASN A 12 -20.51 -17.20 -1.07
N LYS A 13 -19.68 -16.81 -2.06
CA LYS A 13 -18.98 -17.73 -2.97
C LYS A 13 -17.48 -17.65 -2.80
N ILE A 14 -16.85 -18.81 -2.58
CA ILE A 14 -15.41 -18.92 -2.58
C ILE A 14 -14.92 -18.89 -4.03
N LEU A 15 -14.10 -17.89 -4.36
CA LEU A 15 -13.53 -17.66 -5.69
C LEU A 15 -12.24 -18.46 -5.86
N LEU A 16 -11.32 -18.35 -4.91
CA LEU A 16 -10.04 -19.07 -4.88
C LEU A 16 -9.83 -19.78 -3.53
N ARG A 17 -9.06 -20.86 -3.56
CA ARG A 17 -8.57 -21.61 -2.39
C ARG A 17 -7.07 -21.89 -2.56
N GLY A 18 -6.40 -22.22 -1.47
CA GLY A 18 -4.99 -22.60 -1.53
C GLY A 18 -4.03 -21.43 -1.39
N LEU A 19 -4.53 -20.20 -1.20
CA LEU A 19 -3.70 -19.00 -1.10
C LEU A 19 -2.84 -19.04 0.16
N SER A 20 -1.59 -18.61 0.03
CA SER A 20 -0.67 -18.54 1.16
C SER A 20 -0.78 -17.20 1.88
N MET A 21 -1.60 -17.18 2.95
CA MET A 21 -1.84 -15.98 3.78
C MET A 21 -2.26 -14.76 2.92
N PRO A 22 -3.40 -14.84 2.21
CA PRO A 22 -3.81 -13.79 1.28
C PRO A 22 -4.10 -12.48 2.01
N HIS A 23 -3.73 -11.35 1.39
CA HIS A 23 -3.92 -10.02 1.94
C HIS A 23 -4.25 -8.99 0.85
N SER A 24 -4.91 -7.89 1.25
CA SER A 24 -5.12 -6.69 0.44
C SER A 24 -5.72 -6.93 -0.96
N PRO A 25 -6.87 -7.62 -1.09
CA PRO A 25 -7.55 -7.67 -2.38
C PRO A 25 -7.90 -6.26 -2.87
N ARG A 26 -7.59 -5.96 -4.14
CA ARG A 26 -7.79 -4.63 -4.76
C ARG A 26 -8.20 -4.77 -6.22
N LEU A 27 -9.26 -4.07 -6.63
CA LEU A 27 -9.58 -3.90 -8.05
C LEU A 27 -8.79 -2.71 -8.59
N TYR A 28 -8.01 -2.94 -9.65
CA TYR A 28 -7.24 -1.89 -10.31
C TYR A 28 -6.89 -2.29 -11.75
N ALA A 29 -7.03 -1.35 -12.69
CA ALA A 29 -6.74 -1.57 -14.12
C ALA A 29 -7.41 -2.85 -14.66
N ASP A 30 -8.72 -2.98 -14.44
CA ASP A 30 -9.57 -4.10 -14.88
C ASP A 30 -9.14 -5.48 -14.39
N ARG A 31 -8.36 -5.53 -13.32
CA ARG A 31 -7.90 -6.77 -12.69
C ARG A 31 -8.16 -6.74 -11.19
N LEU A 32 -8.43 -7.93 -10.65
CA LEU A 32 -8.40 -8.17 -9.22
C LEU A 32 -6.98 -8.57 -8.82
N TRP A 33 -6.37 -7.77 -7.97
CA TRP A 33 -5.05 -7.98 -7.40
C TRP A 33 -5.16 -8.51 -5.99
N LEU A 34 -4.15 -9.27 -5.57
CA LEU A 34 -3.98 -9.67 -4.19
C LEU A 34 -2.50 -9.84 -3.87
N LEU A 35 -2.21 -9.85 -2.58
CA LEU A 35 -0.91 -10.21 -2.04
C LEU A 35 -1.00 -11.61 -1.42
N GLU A 36 0.05 -12.41 -1.57
CA GLU A 36 0.24 -13.63 -0.79
C GLU A 36 1.43 -13.44 0.13
N SER A 37 1.17 -13.16 1.41
CA SER A 37 2.23 -12.77 2.34
C SER A 37 3.17 -13.92 2.63
N GLY A 38 2.67 -15.15 2.73
CA GLY A 38 3.52 -16.33 2.96
C GLY A 38 4.44 -16.63 1.78
N GLU A 39 4.09 -16.14 0.59
CA GLU A 39 4.91 -16.20 -0.62
C GLU A 39 5.79 -14.95 -0.82
N GLY A 40 5.41 -13.85 -0.16
CA GLY A 40 5.91 -12.51 -0.45
C GLY A 40 5.65 -12.11 -1.88
N SER A 41 4.41 -12.22 -2.38
CA SER A 41 4.13 -11.99 -3.81
C SER A 41 2.99 -11.01 -4.09
N LEU A 42 3.13 -10.29 -5.21
CA LEU A 42 2.03 -9.58 -5.88
C LEU A 42 1.49 -10.46 -7.00
N SER A 43 0.17 -10.63 -7.03
CA SER A 43 -0.51 -11.43 -8.04
C SER A 43 -1.78 -10.76 -8.55
N TRP A 44 -2.17 -11.07 -9.78
CA TRP A 44 -3.53 -10.79 -10.28
C TRP A 44 -4.32 -12.08 -10.46
N VAL A 45 -5.64 -12.00 -10.34
CA VAL A 45 -6.57 -13.13 -10.35
C VAL A 45 -7.22 -13.28 -11.72
N ASP A 46 -7.13 -14.49 -12.28
CA ASP A 46 -7.88 -14.96 -13.43
C ASP A 46 -9.14 -15.67 -12.90
N LEU A 47 -10.23 -14.90 -12.72
CA LEU A 47 -11.48 -15.41 -12.16
C LEU A 47 -12.10 -16.54 -13.01
N PRO A 48 -12.19 -16.43 -14.35
CA PRO A 48 -12.73 -17.53 -15.17
C PRO A 48 -11.98 -18.85 -14.99
N LYS A 49 -10.65 -18.80 -14.90
CA LYS A 49 -9.83 -20.01 -14.69
C LYS A 49 -9.61 -20.35 -13.21
N ARG A 50 -10.14 -19.54 -12.29
CA ARG A 50 -10.00 -19.69 -10.83
C ARG A 50 -8.55 -19.91 -10.40
N ARG A 51 -7.66 -19.12 -10.97
CA ARG A 51 -6.22 -19.13 -10.67
C ARG A 51 -5.71 -17.71 -10.50
N TRP A 52 -4.46 -17.57 -10.10
CA TRP A 52 -3.79 -16.29 -10.04
C TRP A 52 -2.40 -16.41 -10.65
N HIS A 53 -1.86 -15.25 -11.02
CA HIS A 53 -0.59 -15.13 -11.72
C HIS A 53 0.32 -14.22 -10.93
N HIS A 54 1.46 -14.75 -10.51
CA HIS A 54 2.50 -13.96 -9.88
C HIS A 54 3.06 -12.94 -10.86
N VAL A 55 3.15 -11.69 -10.40
CA VAL A 55 3.79 -10.59 -11.11
C VAL A 55 5.18 -10.32 -10.54
N ALA A 56 5.32 -10.37 -9.22
CA ALA A 56 6.59 -10.17 -8.54
C ALA A 56 6.67 -10.98 -7.23
N LYS A 57 7.89 -11.37 -6.87
CA LYS A 57 8.26 -11.88 -5.54
C LYS A 57 9.12 -10.83 -4.85
N LEU A 58 8.82 -10.58 -3.58
CA LEU A 58 9.40 -9.51 -2.78
C LEU A 58 10.08 -10.07 -1.53
N PRO A 59 11.05 -9.34 -0.96
CA PRO A 59 11.85 -9.79 0.17
C PRO A 59 11.16 -9.53 1.53
N GLY A 60 9.89 -9.86 1.68
CA GLY A 60 9.17 -9.68 2.95
C GLY A 60 7.72 -10.14 2.89
N PHE A 61 7.05 -10.20 4.05
CA PHE A 61 5.61 -10.47 4.09
C PHE A 61 4.87 -9.27 3.49
N THR A 62 4.28 -9.48 2.31
CA THR A 62 3.54 -8.44 1.61
C THR A 62 2.28 -8.06 2.37
N ARG A 63 2.10 -6.77 2.69
CA ARG A 63 0.99 -6.19 3.46
C ARG A 63 0.66 -4.82 2.91
N GLY A 64 -0.62 -4.55 2.65
CA GLY A 64 -1.03 -3.30 2.00
C GLY A 64 -0.55 -3.20 0.54
N VAL A 65 -1.46 -2.83 -0.36
CA VAL A 65 -1.08 -2.43 -1.71
C VAL A 65 -2.01 -1.33 -2.18
N ASP A 66 -1.42 -0.35 -2.85
CA ASP A 66 -2.17 0.63 -3.64
C ASP A 66 -1.40 0.99 -4.91
N PHE A 67 -2.08 1.59 -5.87
CA PHE A 67 -1.61 1.72 -7.24
C PHE A 67 -1.73 3.15 -7.77
N ILE A 68 -0.79 3.52 -8.65
CA ILE A 68 -0.86 4.74 -9.46
C ILE A 68 -0.14 4.52 -10.81
N GLY A 69 -0.88 4.74 -11.90
CA GLY A 69 -0.39 4.40 -13.24
C GLY A 69 0.02 2.90 -13.31
N PRO A 70 1.21 2.57 -13.83
CA PRO A 70 1.72 1.19 -13.88
C PRO A 70 2.41 0.76 -12.59
N LEU A 71 2.37 1.54 -11.51
CA LEU A 71 3.13 1.28 -10.28
C LEU A 71 2.24 0.73 -9.18
N ALA A 72 2.69 -0.35 -8.55
CA ALA A 72 2.15 -0.88 -7.30
C ALA A 72 3.10 -0.53 -6.15
N PHE A 73 2.56 0.10 -5.11
CA PHE A 73 3.26 0.37 -3.85
C PHE A 73 2.83 -0.66 -2.83
N ILE A 74 3.77 -1.48 -2.37
CA ILE A 74 3.50 -2.68 -1.58
C ILE A 74 4.27 -2.56 -0.27
N GLY A 75 3.57 -2.65 0.85
CA GLY A 75 4.21 -2.71 2.15
C GLY A 75 4.78 -4.11 2.38
N LEU A 76 5.94 -4.19 3.01
CA LEU A 76 6.56 -5.41 3.47
C LEU A 76 6.72 -5.33 4.99
N SER A 77 6.28 -6.38 5.68
CA SER A 77 6.64 -6.64 7.07
C SER A 77 7.77 -7.66 7.14
N GLN A 78 8.63 -7.50 8.13
CA GLN A 78 9.67 -8.46 8.44
C GLN A 78 9.06 -9.71 9.09
N VAL A 79 9.55 -10.88 8.68
CA VAL A 79 9.12 -12.16 9.25
C VAL A 79 10.16 -12.61 10.26
N ARG A 80 9.77 -12.60 11.53
CA ARG A 80 10.59 -13.22 12.58
C ARG A 80 10.31 -14.72 12.61
N GLU A 81 11.38 -15.50 12.66
CA GLU A 81 11.26 -16.94 12.79
C GLU A 81 10.77 -17.27 14.21
N SER A 82 9.60 -17.88 14.30
CA SER A 82 9.12 -18.51 15.53
C SER A 82 8.63 -19.92 15.20
N ALA A 83 8.48 -20.77 16.22
CA ALA A 83 8.05 -22.17 16.06
C ALA A 83 6.72 -22.33 15.26
N THR A 84 5.94 -21.26 15.13
CA THR A 84 4.66 -21.20 14.42
C THR A 84 4.79 -20.93 12.90
N PHE A 85 5.97 -20.55 12.40
CA PHE A 85 6.18 -20.14 11.00
C PHE A 85 7.02 -21.15 10.18
N SER A 86 7.15 -22.40 10.64
CA SER A 86 7.78 -23.47 9.85
C SER A 86 6.91 -23.83 8.62
N GLY A 87 7.56 -24.07 7.47
CA GLY A 87 6.87 -24.42 6.22
C GLY A 87 6.12 -23.26 5.56
N ILE A 88 6.66 -22.04 5.70
CA ILE A 88 6.18 -20.86 4.98
C ILE A 88 7.15 -20.56 3.83
N PRO A 89 6.66 -20.50 2.57
CA PRO A 89 7.51 -20.43 1.39
C PRO A 89 8.58 -19.32 1.42
N ILE A 90 8.27 -18.13 1.93
CA ILE A 90 9.24 -17.04 2.02
C ILE A 90 10.33 -17.27 3.08
N VAL A 91 10.00 -17.95 4.18
CA VAL A 91 10.96 -18.31 5.24
C VAL A 91 11.96 -19.33 4.68
N ASP A 92 11.46 -20.28 3.88
CA ASP A 92 12.30 -21.29 3.22
C ASP A 92 13.15 -20.67 2.09
N ARG A 93 12.62 -19.65 1.39
CA ARG A 93 13.27 -18.99 0.26
C ARG A 93 14.34 -17.96 0.67
N LEU A 94 14.16 -17.29 1.81
CA LEU A 94 14.97 -16.14 2.22
C LEU A 94 15.59 -16.34 3.60
N LYS A 95 16.86 -15.97 3.72
CA LYS A 95 17.54 -15.91 5.01
C LYS A 95 16.98 -14.79 5.88
N PRO A 96 17.10 -14.86 7.22
CA PRO A 96 16.61 -13.82 8.12
C PRO A 96 17.03 -12.39 7.74
N GLU A 97 18.29 -12.20 7.35
CA GLU A 97 18.86 -10.91 6.93
C GLU A 97 18.31 -10.38 5.60
N GLU A 98 17.71 -11.24 4.77
CA GLU A 98 17.07 -10.86 3.50
C GLU A 98 15.58 -10.52 3.69
N ARG A 99 15.01 -10.78 4.87
CA ARG A 99 13.61 -10.49 5.18
C ARG A 99 13.51 -9.05 5.67
N THR A 100 12.95 -8.20 4.82
CA THR A 100 12.93 -6.74 4.97
C THR A 100 11.56 -6.20 5.38
N CYS A 101 11.58 -5.01 5.98
CA CYS A 101 10.41 -4.17 6.23
C CYS A 101 10.54 -2.88 5.42
N GLY A 102 9.43 -2.36 4.87
CA GLY A 102 9.40 -1.12 4.10
C GLY A 102 8.44 -1.14 2.92
N VAL A 103 8.57 -0.19 2.00
CA VAL A 103 7.66 -0.05 0.84
C VAL A 103 8.41 -0.32 -0.45
N TRP A 104 7.93 -1.30 -1.22
CA TRP A 104 8.48 -1.67 -2.52
C TRP A 104 7.59 -1.14 -3.63
N VAL A 105 8.21 -0.65 -4.71
CA VAL A 105 7.51 -0.15 -5.89
C VAL A 105 7.76 -1.10 -7.05
N VAL A 106 6.70 -1.71 -7.56
CA VAL A 106 6.74 -2.68 -8.66
C VAL A 106 6.01 -2.12 -9.86
N ASN A 107 6.62 -2.20 -11.05
CA ASN A 107 5.89 -1.97 -12.30
C ASN A 107 5.03 -3.21 -12.61
N ILE A 108 3.71 -3.04 -12.64
CA ILE A 108 2.75 -4.16 -12.77
C ILE A 108 2.70 -4.77 -14.17
N GLN A 109 3.26 -4.09 -15.18
CA GLN A 109 3.32 -4.59 -16.55
C GLN A 109 4.55 -5.49 -16.75
N THR A 110 5.68 -5.15 -16.13
CA THR A 110 6.95 -5.86 -16.30
C THR A 110 7.31 -6.79 -15.13
N GLY A 111 6.69 -6.59 -13.97
CA GLY A 111 7.04 -7.28 -12.73
C GLY A 111 8.33 -6.78 -12.07
N GLN A 112 8.98 -5.75 -12.62
CA GLN A 112 10.24 -5.23 -12.09
C GLN A 112 10.02 -4.35 -10.87
N THR A 113 10.83 -4.54 -9.84
CA THR A 113 11.00 -3.57 -8.75
C THR A 113 11.72 -2.34 -9.30
N VAL A 114 11.06 -1.18 -9.27
CA VAL A 114 11.62 0.08 -9.78
C VAL A 114 12.18 0.97 -8.67
N GLY A 115 11.88 0.66 -7.41
CA GLY A 115 12.40 1.37 -6.25
C GLY A 115 11.90 0.77 -4.95
N PHE A 116 12.49 1.18 -3.83
CA PHE A 116 12.04 0.79 -2.50
C PHE A 116 12.48 1.81 -1.45
N LEU A 117 11.74 1.83 -0.34
CA LEU A 117 12.14 2.40 0.94
C LEU A 117 12.24 1.24 1.92
N ARG A 118 13.38 1.08 2.58
CA ARG A 118 13.62 0.02 3.57
C ARG A 118 13.79 0.63 4.95
N PHE A 119 13.09 0.07 5.93
CA PHE A 119 13.38 0.32 7.34
C PHE A 119 14.50 -0.62 7.80
N GLU A 120 15.59 -0.05 8.28
CA GLU A 120 16.72 -0.82 8.82
C GLU A 120 16.53 -1.11 10.32
N GLU A 121 15.87 -0.18 11.03
CA GLU A 121 15.56 -0.30 12.46
C GLU A 121 14.21 0.37 12.80
N GLY A 122 13.71 0.13 14.01
CA GLY A 122 12.51 0.78 14.58
C GLY A 122 11.18 0.21 14.07
N VAL A 123 10.98 0.14 12.75
CA VAL A 123 9.73 -0.32 12.13
C VAL A 123 9.92 -1.68 11.49
N GLN A 124 9.11 -2.65 11.91
CA GLN A 124 9.19 -4.03 11.41
C GLN A 124 7.91 -4.53 10.77
N GLU A 125 6.81 -3.79 10.92
CA GLU A 125 5.52 -4.17 10.38
C GLU A 125 4.87 -3.00 9.67
N ILE A 126 4.34 -3.27 8.48
CA ILE A 126 3.44 -2.38 7.75
C ILE A 126 2.11 -3.11 7.65
N PHE A 127 1.01 -2.43 7.96
CA PHE A 127 -0.33 -3.01 7.87
C PHE A 127 -1.03 -2.61 6.56
N ALA A 128 -0.81 -1.38 6.11
CA ALA A 128 -1.46 -0.81 4.95
C ALA A 128 -0.53 0.17 4.22
N VAL A 129 -0.78 0.34 2.93
CA VAL A 129 -0.16 1.34 2.06
C VAL A 129 -1.29 1.99 1.28
N GLN A 130 -1.26 3.32 1.17
CA GLN A 130 -2.23 4.11 0.44
C GLN A 130 -1.50 5.22 -0.32
N VAL A 131 -1.82 5.41 -1.58
CA VAL A 131 -1.33 6.52 -2.40
C VAL A 131 -2.30 7.69 -2.26
N LEU A 132 -1.79 8.82 -1.75
CA LEU A 132 -2.53 10.08 -1.67
C LEU A 132 -2.41 10.83 -3.00
N ARG A 133 -3.45 10.76 -3.82
CA ARG A 133 -3.48 11.42 -5.13
C ARG A 133 -3.69 12.91 -4.98
N ASN A 134 -3.01 13.69 -5.82
CA ASN A 134 -3.11 15.15 -5.85
C ASN A 134 -2.76 15.86 -4.53
N ALA A 135 -2.23 15.14 -3.54
CA ALA A 135 -1.69 15.73 -2.32
C ALA A 135 -0.27 16.24 -2.60
N ARG A 136 0.03 17.45 -2.14
CA ARG A 136 1.37 18.04 -2.17
C ARG A 136 1.69 18.54 -0.76
N PHE A 137 2.96 18.45 -0.38
CA PHE A 137 3.46 18.89 0.92
C PHE A 137 2.73 18.24 2.11
N PRO A 138 2.76 16.90 2.24
CA PRO A 138 2.18 16.26 3.42
C PRO A 138 2.94 16.70 4.67
N GLU A 139 2.21 17.13 5.68
CA GLU A 139 2.75 17.43 7.01
C GLU A 139 2.28 16.36 7.98
N MET A 140 3.19 15.89 8.85
CA MET A 140 2.83 15.00 9.95
C MET A 140 2.66 15.84 11.20
N LEU A 141 1.45 15.83 11.75
CA LEU A 141 1.13 16.51 13.01
C LEU A 141 1.18 15.50 14.14
N GLU A 142 1.85 15.86 15.23
CA GLU A 142 1.80 15.11 16.48
C GLU A 142 0.41 15.22 17.11
N PHE A 143 -0.03 14.20 17.86
CA PHE A 143 -1.36 14.18 18.49
C PHE A 143 -1.65 15.40 19.37
N GLY A 144 -0.63 16.05 19.93
CA GLY A 144 -0.75 17.25 20.75
C GLY A 144 -0.67 18.58 19.99
N ASP A 145 -0.53 18.55 18.67
CA ASP A 145 -0.36 19.77 17.87
C ASP A 145 -1.65 20.63 17.92
N PRO A 146 -1.57 21.92 18.31
CA PRO A 146 -2.73 22.81 18.36
C PRO A 146 -3.47 22.99 17.03
N ARG A 147 -2.86 22.63 15.89
CA ARG A 147 -3.51 22.64 14.57
C ARG A 147 -4.55 21.52 14.44
N LEU A 148 -4.41 20.43 15.18
CA LEU A 148 -5.40 19.35 15.19
C LEU A 148 -6.74 19.79 15.80
N SER A 149 -6.74 20.63 16.83
CA SER A 149 -7.98 21.11 17.46
C SER A 149 -8.81 22.04 16.58
N ASN A 150 -8.18 22.59 15.53
CA ASN A 150 -8.82 23.48 14.55
C ASN A 150 -8.99 22.81 13.17
N SER A 151 -8.64 21.52 13.02
CA SER A 151 -8.81 20.77 11.78
C SER A 151 -10.08 19.94 11.84
N TYR A 152 -11.04 20.21 10.96
CA TYR A 152 -12.29 19.47 10.85
C TYR A 152 -12.55 19.09 9.39
N VAL A 153 -13.05 17.87 9.18
CA VAL A 153 -13.50 17.42 7.86
C VAL A 153 -15.00 17.68 7.79
N LEU A 154 -15.41 18.49 6.82
CA LEU A 154 -16.82 18.71 6.53
C LEU A 154 -17.31 17.63 5.55
N PRO A 155 -18.51 17.07 5.75
CA PRO A 155 -19.17 16.26 4.72
C PRO A 155 -19.33 17.05 3.41
N ASP A 156 -19.34 16.36 2.27
CA ASP A 156 -19.49 16.99 0.96
C ASP A 156 -20.76 17.85 0.85
N GLU A 157 -21.83 17.43 1.52
CA GLU A 157 -23.09 18.17 1.63
C GLU A 157 -22.92 19.53 2.31
N ALA A 158 -22.07 19.59 3.34
CA ALA A 158 -21.79 20.82 4.10
C ALA A 158 -20.78 21.74 3.38
N LEU A 159 -20.01 21.21 2.41
CA LEU A 159 -19.11 22.03 1.58
C LEU A 159 -19.88 23.04 0.71
N ALA A 160 -21.14 22.75 0.38
CA ALA A 160 -22.00 23.67 -0.38
C ALA A 160 -22.28 24.99 0.36
N ASP A 161 -22.24 24.96 1.69
CA ASP A 161 -22.51 26.11 2.55
C ASP A 161 -21.24 26.88 2.96
N VAL A 162 -20.06 26.40 2.54
CA VAL A 162 -18.78 27.06 2.82
C VAL A 162 -18.60 28.26 1.90
N ALA A 163 -18.25 29.41 2.50
CA ALA A 163 -18.01 30.64 1.76
C ALA A 163 -17.01 30.41 0.60
N PRO A 164 -17.32 30.88 -0.63
CA PRO A 164 -16.49 30.63 -1.82
C PRO A 164 -15.02 31.09 -1.70
N ALA A 165 -14.73 32.04 -0.79
CA ALA A 165 -13.38 32.51 -0.50
C ALA A 165 -12.50 31.46 0.21
N LEU A 166 -13.11 30.48 0.89
CA LEU A 166 -12.43 29.44 1.66
C LEU A 166 -12.32 28.10 0.90
N THR A 167 -12.99 27.97 -0.25
CA THR A 167 -12.94 26.78 -1.12
C THR A 167 -11.98 26.94 -2.32
N GLN A 168 -11.26 28.06 -2.41
CA GLN A 168 -10.25 28.25 -3.46
C GLN A 168 -9.03 27.36 -3.19
N THR A 169 -8.80 26.41 -4.09
CA THR A 169 -7.53 25.67 -4.14
C THR A 169 -6.41 26.63 -4.49
N HIS A 170 -5.41 26.74 -3.60
CA HIS A 170 -4.23 27.56 -3.84
C HIS A 170 -3.59 27.16 -5.18
N GLN A 171 -3.48 28.11 -6.13
CA GLN A 171 -2.74 27.89 -7.36
C GLN A 171 -1.27 27.58 -7.03
N PRO A 172 -0.60 26.68 -7.78
CA PRO A 172 0.80 26.39 -7.54
C PRO A 172 1.64 27.66 -7.71
N PHE A 173 2.55 27.91 -6.77
CA PHE A 173 3.58 28.93 -6.89
C PHE A 173 4.35 28.70 -8.19
N ASN A 174 4.22 29.63 -9.12
CA ASN A 174 5.00 29.65 -10.35
C ASN A 174 6.34 30.34 -10.01
N ASN A 175 7.39 29.55 -9.80
CA ASN A 175 8.74 30.07 -9.56
C ASN A 175 9.33 30.65 -10.85
N GLY A 176 8.87 31.84 -11.20
CA GLY A 176 9.43 32.70 -12.22
C GLY A 176 9.57 34.09 -11.65
N GLU A 177 10.54 34.27 -10.74
CA GLU A 177 11.39 35.45 -10.56
C GLU A 177 11.95 35.51 -9.13
N SER A 178 13.24 35.79 -9.09
CA SER A 178 14.10 35.87 -7.93
C SER A 178 13.77 37.07 -7.05
N SER A 179 13.45 36.86 -5.77
CA SER A 179 13.89 37.75 -4.68
C SER A 179 13.57 37.16 -3.30
N SER A 180 14.64 36.90 -2.55
CA SER A 180 14.82 37.09 -1.10
C SER A 180 13.57 37.23 -0.21
N GLY A 181 13.44 36.32 0.76
CA GLY A 181 12.60 36.56 1.95
C GLY A 181 12.22 35.30 2.73
N TYR A 182 13.14 34.79 3.55
CA TYR A 182 12.78 33.93 4.69
C TYR A 182 12.17 34.82 5.78
N VAL A 183 10.97 34.50 6.28
CA VAL A 183 10.55 34.87 7.64
C VAL A 183 9.63 33.78 8.21
N SER A 184 10.11 33.20 9.32
CA SER A 184 9.45 32.53 10.45
C SER A 184 8.26 31.58 10.22
#